data_AF-A0A7K3IWQ3-F1
#
_entry.id   AF-A0A7K3IWQ3-F1
#
_cell.length_a   1.000
_cell.length_b   1.000
_cell.length_c   1.000
_cell.angle_alpha   90.00
_cell.angle_beta   90.00
_cell.angle_gamma   90.00
#
_symmetry.space_group_name_H-M   'P 1'
#
loop_
_entity.id
_entity.type
_entity.pdbx_description
1 polymer ?
#
loop_
_entity_poly.entity_id
_entity_poly.type
_entity_poly.pdbx_seq_one_letter_code
_entity_poly.pdbx_strand_id
1 'polypeptide(L)'
;IVPYCIENNIGILAYSPMQRGLLAGKIKPGHKFNEGDNRPDTPYYKEPNISNILLFLEKIRPIAEGHKATLSQLVLNWTINQPGITCALAGARNPQQTLENIGATRFRLNEDEMSSINKYISEIKIDTNI
;
A
#
# COMPACT_ATOMS: atom_id res chain seq x y z
N ILE A 1 1.74 -7.95 -17.93
CA ILE A 1 0.44 -8.36 -17.35
C ILE A 1 -0.61 -7.27 -17.58
N VAL A 2 -0.47 -6.08 -16.98
CA VAL A 2 -1.50 -5.03 -17.05
C VAL A 2 -1.96 -4.66 -18.47
N PRO A 3 -1.09 -4.33 -19.44
CA PRO A 3 -1.55 -3.97 -20.79
C PRO A 3 -2.35 -5.09 -21.47
N TYR A 4 -1.85 -6.33 -21.38
CA TYR A 4 -2.54 -7.50 -21.93
C TYR A 4 -3.93 -7.70 -21.32
N CYS A 5 -4.07 -7.56 -20.00
CA CYS A 5 -5.36 -7.68 -19.34
C CYS A 5 -6.35 -6.60 -19.81
N ILE A 6 -5.89 -5.36 -19.98
CA ILE A 6 -6.71 -4.25 -20.50
C ILE A 6 -7.15 -4.55 -21.93
N GLU A 7 -6.21 -4.92 -22.82
CA GLU A 7 -6.48 -5.23 -24.23
C GLU A 7 -7.46 -6.40 -24.42
N ASN A 8 -7.53 -7.32 -23.47
CA ASN A 8 -8.37 -8.52 -23.54
C ASN A 8 -9.60 -8.48 -22.61
N ASN A 9 -9.94 -7.33 -22.02
CA ASN A 9 -11.06 -7.18 -21.09
C ASN A 9 -11.01 -8.13 -19.88
N ILE A 10 -9.82 -8.35 -19.33
CA ILE A 10 -9.58 -9.19 -18.16
C ILE A 10 -9.39 -8.31 -16.93
N GLY A 11 -10.21 -8.50 -15.90
CA GLY A 11 -10.07 -7.78 -14.63
C GLY A 11 -8.90 -8.30 -13.80
N ILE A 12 -8.13 -7.40 -13.18
CA ILE A 12 -7.07 -7.76 -12.25
C ILE A 12 -7.56 -7.60 -10.80
N LEU A 13 -7.35 -8.62 -9.99
CA LEU A 13 -7.46 -8.57 -8.54
C LEU A 13 -6.08 -8.35 -7.93
N ALA A 14 -5.86 -7.19 -7.31
CA ALA A 14 -4.61 -6.88 -6.64
C ALA A 14 -4.51 -7.62 -5.29
N TYR A 15 -3.61 -8.60 -5.20
CA TYR A 15 -3.33 -9.34 -3.97
C TYR A 15 -2.29 -8.63 -3.10
N SER A 16 -2.52 -8.61 -1.78
CA SER A 16 -1.62 -8.00 -0.78
C SER A 16 -1.22 -6.54 -1.07
N PRO A 17 -2.15 -5.64 -1.41
CA PRO A 17 -1.84 -4.25 -1.80
C PRO A 17 -1.19 -3.43 -0.68
N MET A 18 -1.37 -3.84 0.58
CA MET A 18 -0.79 -3.16 1.75
C MET A 18 0.52 -3.83 2.25
N GLN A 19 1.12 -4.72 1.46
CA GLN A 19 2.34 -5.44 1.76
C GLN A 19 2.37 -6.03 3.19
N ARG A 20 1.36 -6.85 3.51
CA ARG A 20 1.24 -7.53 4.81
C ARG A 20 1.28 -6.58 6.03
N GLY A 21 0.78 -5.36 5.85
CA GLY A 21 0.63 -4.33 6.90
C GLY A 21 1.74 -3.29 6.93
N LEU A 22 2.82 -3.46 6.15
CA LEU A 22 3.90 -2.49 6.05
C LEU A 22 3.39 -1.15 5.50
N LEU A 23 2.66 -1.18 4.39
CA LEU A 23 2.14 0.05 3.76
C LEU A 23 0.91 0.64 4.47
N ALA A 24 0.36 -0.07 5.45
CA ALA A 24 -0.76 0.42 6.27
C ALA A 24 -0.31 1.36 7.41
N GLY A 25 0.99 1.63 7.55
CA GLY A 25 1.53 2.51 8.59
C GLY A 25 1.57 1.92 10.01
N LYS A 26 1.33 0.60 10.13
CA LYS A 26 1.32 -0.14 11.42
C LYS A 26 2.72 -0.54 11.89
N ILE A 27 3.68 -0.60 10.97
CA ILE A 27 5.09 -0.88 11.27
C ILE A 27 5.80 0.46 11.51
N LYS A 28 6.62 0.50 12.56
CA LYS A 28 7.40 1.69 12.97
C LYS A 28 8.87 1.29 13.14
N PRO A 29 9.81 2.25 13.14
CA PRO A 29 11.20 1.96 13.46
C PRO A 29 11.30 1.19 14.80
N GLY A 30 12.05 0.09 14.81
CA GLY A 30 12.18 -0.78 15.99
C GLY A 30 10.98 -1.67 16.30
N HIS A 31 10.00 -1.81 15.39
CA HIS A 31 8.87 -2.73 15.56
C HIS A 31 9.36 -4.16 15.86
N LYS A 32 8.88 -4.73 16.97
CA LYS A 32 9.16 -6.12 17.34
C LYS A 32 8.06 -7.02 16.80
N PHE A 33 8.45 -7.99 15.99
CA PHE A 33 7.53 -9.00 15.48
C PHE A 33 7.35 -10.10 16.52
N ASN A 34 6.16 -10.70 16.53
CA ASN A 34 5.87 -11.84 17.41
C ASN A 34 6.69 -13.06 16.97
N GLU A 35 6.95 -13.97 17.90
CA GLU A 35 7.56 -15.26 17.59
C GLU A 35 6.72 -16.01 16.53
N GLY A 36 7.41 -16.60 15.54
CA GLY A 36 6.78 -17.29 14.41
C GLY A 36 6.27 -16.40 13.27
N ASP A 37 6.43 -15.07 13.35
CA ASP A 37 6.14 -14.18 12.23
C ASP A 37 7.26 -14.23 11.19
N ASN A 38 6.93 -14.57 9.94
CA ASN A 38 7.91 -14.68 8.84
C ASN A 38 8.12 -13.37 8.06
N ARG A 39 7.48 -12.26 8.44
CA ARG A 39 7.71 -10.95 7.79
C ARG A 39 9.18 -10.50 7.89
N PRO A 40 9.85 -10.57 9.06
CA PRO A 40 11.26 -10.18 9.21
C PRO A 40 12.22 -10.93 8.28
N ASP A 41 11.86 -12.15 7.85
CA ASP A 41 12.68 -12.96 6.96
C ASP A 41 12.65 -12.47 5.51
N THR A 42 11.67 -11.64 5.16
CA THR A 42 11.52 -11.12 3.80
C THR A 42 12.30 -9.81 3.59
N PRO A 43 12.85 -9.57 2.38
CA PRO A 43 13.68 -8.40 2.11
C PRO A 43 13.01 -7.06 2.46
N TYR A 44 11.70 -6.94 2.28
CA TYR A 44 10.95 -5.69 2.51
C TYR A 44 10.93 -5.22 3.96
N TYR A 45 11.18 -6.13 4.91
CA TYR A 45 11.15 -5.86 6.34
C TYR A 45 12.57 -5.79 6.95
N LYS A 46 13.60 -5.88 6.12
CA LYS A 46 15.01 -5.73 6.50
C LYS A 46 15.55 -4.37 6.08
N GLU A 47 16.63 -3.95 6.71
CA GLU A 47 17.37 -2.76 6.27
C GLU A 47 18.16 -3.05 4.98
N PRO A 48 18.28 -2.07 4.06
CA PRO A 48 17.77 -0.69 4.14
C PRO A 48 16.30 -0.51 3.69
N ASN A 49 15.64 -1.57 3.22
CA ASN A 49 14.33 -1.49 2.58
C ASN A 49 13.23 -0.98 3.50
N ILE A 50 13.16 -1.50 4.73
CA ILE A 50 12.12 -1.11 5.67
C ILE A 50 12.22 0.38 5.98
N SER A 51 13.43 0.92 6.19
CA SER A 51 13.63 2.36 6.38
C SER A 51 13.23 3.17 5.15
N ASN A 52 13.60 2.73 3.94
CA ASN A 52 13.21 3.41 2.70
C ASN A 52 11.68 3.44 2.50
N ILE A 53 11.00 2.33 2.82
CA ILE A 53 9.53 2.25 2.73
C ILE A 53 8.89 3.15 3.79
N LEU A 54 9.40 3.18 5.02
CA LEU A 54 8.89 4.06 6.07
C LEU A 54 9.04 5.54 5.68
N LEU A 55 10.19 5.93 5.09
CA LEU A 55 10.39 7.28 4.56
C LEU A 55 9.39 7.63 3.46
N PHE A 56 9.08 6.69 2.56
CA PHE A 56 8.02 6.87 1.57
C PHE A 56 6.64 7.08 2.22
N LEU A 57 6.30 6.29 3.25
CA LEU A 57 5.04 6.44 3.97
C LEU A 57 4.90 7.81 4.64
N GLU A 58 6.00 8.38 5.15
CA GLU A 58 6.00 9.75 5.68
C GLU A 58 5.76 10.80 4.57
N LYS A 59 6.28 10.60 3.35
CA LYS A 59 6.02 11.51 2.22
C LYS A 59 4.55 11.53 1.78
N ILE A 60 3.86 10.38 1.82
CA ILE A 60 2.44 10.29 1.40
C ILE A 60 1.44 10.52 2.54
N ARG A 61 1.89 10.55 3.80
CA ARG A 61 1.05 10.78 4.97
C ARG A 61 0.22 12.07 4.89
N PRO A 62 0.77 13.23 4.48
CA PRO A 62 -0.02 14.47 4.37
C PRO A 62 -1.18 14.35 3.36
N ILE A 63 -1.04 13.55 2.30
CA ILE A 63 -2.12 13.32 1.33
C ILE A 63 -3.27 12.56 2.01
N ALA A 64 -2.97 11.51 2.78
CA ALA A 64 -3.99 10.79 3.54
C ALA A 64 -4.72 11.71 4.53
N GLU A 65 -3.96 12.53 5.26
CA GLU A 65 -4.49 13.47 6.25
C GLU A 65 -5.39 14.54 5.62
N GLY A 66 -5.02 15.04 4.42
CA GLY A 66 -5.85 15.99 3.65
C GLY A 66 -7.25 15.45 3.33
N HIS A 67 -7.36 14.14 3.11
CA HIS A 67 -8.64 13.44 2.90
C HIS A 67 -9.29 12.94 4.19
N LYS A 68 -8.73 13.24 5.37
CA LYS A 68 -9.12 12.66 6.67
C LYS A 68 -9.13 11.13 6.64
N ALA A 69 -8.20 10.56 5.88
CA ALA A 69 -8.06 9.14 5.65
C ALA A 69 -6.82 8.57 6.35
N THR A 70 -6.82 7.26 6.59
CA THR A 70 -5.65 6.51 7.06
C THR A 70 -4.72 6.17 5.91
N LEU A 71 -3.45 5.86 6.19
CA LEU A 71 -2.50 5.36 5.18
C LEU A 71 -3.01 4.08 4.49
N SER A 72 -3.63 3.16 5.22
CA SER A 72 -4.26 1.97 4.63
C SER A 72 -5.34 2.33 3.62
N GLN A 73 -6.18 3.32 3.92
CA GLN A 73 -7.22 3.79 3.02
C GLN A 73 -6.63 4.48 1.79
N LEU A 74 -5.57 5.29 1.96
CA LEU A 74 -4.84 5.91 0.86
C LEU A 74 -4.24 4.87 -0.09
N VAL A 75 -3.56 3.86 0.44
CA VAL A 75 -2.94 2.79 -0.36
C VAL A 75 -4.00 1.96 -1.10
N LEU A 76 -5.11 1.61 -0.45
CA LEU A 76 -6.21 0.91 -1.10
C LEU A 76 -6.87 1.77 -2.18
N ASN A 77 -7.11 3.06 -1.93
CA ASN A 77 -7.67 3.98 -2.91
C ASN A 77 -6.76 4.13 -4.13
N TRP A 78 -5.46 4.35 -3.92
CA TRP A 78 -4.48 4.39 -5.00
C TRP A 78 -4.48 3.09 -5.81
N THR A 79 -4.55 1.94 -5.14
CA THR A 79 -4.54 0.62 -5.78
C THR A 79 -5.73 0.41 -6.70
N ILE A 80 -6.96 0.64 -6.22
CA ILE A 80 -8.18 0.38 -7.00
C ILE A 80 -8.37 1.38 -8.15
N ASN A 81 -7.65 2.50 -8.14
CA ASN A 81 -7.66 3.50 -9.21
C ASN A 81 -6.53 3.30 -10.24
N GLN A 82 -5.69 2.26 -10.10
CA GLN A 82 -4.69 1.94 -11.13
C GLN A 82 -5.34 1.32 -12.39
N PRO A 83 -4.82 1.60 -13.59
CA PRO A 83 -5.32 1.01 -14.82
C PRO A 83 -5.36 -0.53 -14.77
N GLY A 84 -6.48 -1.11 -15.18
CA GLY A 84 -6.70 -2.57 -15.23
C GLY A 84 -7.01 -3.25 -13.89
N ILE A 85 -6.85 -2.55 -12.76
CA ILE A 85 -7.24 -3.08 -11.45
C ILE A 85 -8.76 -2.92 -11.30
N THR A 86 -9.44 -4.03 -11.04
CA THR A 86 -10.90 -4.08 -10.87
C THR A 86 -11.30 -4.35 -9.42
N CYS A 87 -10.40 -4.96 -8.64
CA CYS A 87 -10.61 -5.27 -7.24
C CYS A 87 -9.27 -5.29 -6.49
N ALA A 88 -9.29 -4.94 -5.22
CA ALA A 88 -8.16 -5.12 -4.31
C ALA A 88 -8.56 -6.06 -3.17
N LEU A 89 -7.74 -7.09 -2.93
CA LEU A 89 -7.97 -8.00 -1.81
C LEU A 89 -7.45 -7.36 -0.51
N ALA A 90 -8.37 -6.80 0.26
CA ALA A 90 -8.08 -6.17 1.55
C ALA A 90 -8.46 -7.12 2.71
N GLY A 91 -7.45 -7.74 3.34
CA GLY A 91 -7.67 -8.61 4.49
C GLY A 91 -8.15 -7.87 5.74
N ALA A 92 -8.99 -8.53 6.54
CA ALA A 92 -9.48 -8.06 7.83
C ALA A 92 -9.59 -9.24 8.81
N ARG A 93 -9.25 -9.00 10.08
CA ARG A 93 -9.38 -9.98 11.19
C ARG A 93 -10.57 -9.71 12.10
N ASN A 94 -11.18 -8.54 11.97
CA ASN A 94 -12.35 -8.13 12.75
C ASN A 94 -13.22 -7.15 11.94
N PRO A 95 -14.48 -6.93 12.33
CA PRO A 95 -15.40 -6.06 11.58
C PRO A 95 -14.92 -4.61 11.45
N GLN A 96 -14.21 -4.10 12.46
CA GLN A 96 -13.68 -2.73 12.44
C GLN A 96 -12.70 -2.53 11.28
N GLN A 97 -11.81 -3.50 11.01
CA GLN A 97 -10.89 -3.44 9.87
C GLN A 97 -11.61 -3.47 8.52
N THR A 98 -12.74 -4.17 8.42
CA THR A 98 -13.58 -4.12 7.22
C THR A 98 -14.14 -2.72 7.00
N LEU A 99 -14.67 -2.08 8.05
CA LEU A 99 -15.17 -0.70 7.98
C LEU A 99 -14.05 0.29 7.62
N GLU A 100 -12.85 0.12 8.19
CA GLU A 100 -11.67 0.90 7.83
C GLU A 100 -11.31 0.75 6.35
N ASN A 101 -11.27 -0.48 5.82
CA ASN A 101 -10.96 -0.76 4.41
C ASN A 101 -11.99 -0.10 3.47
N ILE A 102 -13.29 -0.16 3.80
CA ILE A 102 -14.36 0.49 3.02
C ILE A 102 -14.17 2.01 2.96
N GLY A 103 -13.55 2.63 3.97
CA GLY A 103 -13.23 4.05 3.94
C GLY A 103 -12.35 4.47 2.75
N ALA A 104 -11.60 3.55 2.15
CA ALA A 104 -10.83 3.79 0.93
C ALA A 104 -11.69 4.24 -0.25
N THR A 105 -12.99 3.90 -0.29
CA THR A 105 -13.89 4.27 -1.40
C THR A 105 -14.61 5.59 -1.17
N ARG A 106 -14.35 6.29 -0.05
CA ARG A 106 -15.10 7.48 0.38
C ARG A 106 -14.48 8.81 -0.05
N PHE A 107 -13.35 8.76 -0.74
CA PHE A 107 -12.66 9.92 -1.30
C PHE A 107 -12.04 9.55 -2.65
N ARG A 108 -11.57 10.55 -3.38
CA ARG A 108 -10.93 10.36 -4.69
C ARG A 108 -9.65 11.18 -4.74
N LEU A 109 -8.56 10.52 -5.07
CA LEU A 109 -7.30 11.20 -5.36
C LEU A 109 -7.45 12.02 -6.64
N ASN A 110 -7.02 13.28 -6.58
CA ASN A 110 -6.90 14.09 -7.79
C ASN A 110 -5.63 13.70 -8.58
N GLU A 111 -5.47 14.27 -9.77
CA GLU A 111 -4.36 13.95 -10.67
C GLU A 111 -2.99 14.29 -10.07
N ASP A 112 -2.88 15.42 -9.35
CA ASP A 112 -1.64 15.86 -8.71
C ASP A 112 -1.24 14.94 -7.56
N GLU A 113 -2.21 14.49 -6.75
CA GLU A 113 -1.99 13.54 -5.65
C GLU A 113 -1.56 12.19 -6.19
N MET A 114 -2.25 11.69 -7.23
CA MET A 114 -1.90 10.42 -7.89
C MET A 114 -0.47 10.49 -8.47
N SER A 115 -0.15 11.59 -9.17
CA SER A 115 1.18 11.85 -9.73
C SER A 115 2.26 11.93 -8.65
N SER A 116 1.97 12.61 -7.53
CA SER A 116 2.90 12.74 -6.40
C SER A 116 3.20 11.39 -5.76
N ILE A 117 2.18 10.56 -5.52
CA ILE A 117 2.36 9.20 -4.98
C ILE A 117 3.21 8.38 -5.95
N ASN A 118 2.89 8.39 -7.25
CA ASN A 118 3.65 7.65 -8.28
C ASN A 118 5.12 8.07 -8.34
N LYS A 119 5.38 9.39 -8.26
CA LYS A 119 6.74 9.93 -8.19
C LYS A 119 7.47 9.40 -6.96
N TYR A 120 6.87 9.51 -5.78
CA TYR A 120 7.51 9.03 -4.55
C TYR A 120 7.75 7.51 -4.55
N ILE A 121 6.86 6.72 -5.17
CA ILE A 121 7.06 5.27 -5.37
C ILE A 121 8.30 5.03 -6.24
N SER A 122 8.46 5.76 -7.34
CA SER A 122 9.59 5.60 -8.27
C SER A 122 10.96 5.94 -7.65
N GLU A 123 10.97 6.74 -6.58
CA GLU A 123 12.19 7.13 -5.85
C GLU A 123 12.62 6.08 -4.81
N ILE A 124 11.77 5.10 -4.48
CA ILE A 124 12.08 4.09 -3.46
C ILE A 124 13.11 3.11 -4.02
N LYS A 125 14.20 2.92 -3.29
CA LYS A 125 15.19 1.88 -3.57
C LYS A 125 14.90 0.65 -2.73
N ILE A 126 14.63 -0.47 -3.39
CA ILE A 126 14.42 -1.78 -2.77
C ILE A 126 15.46 -2.77 -3.29
N ASP A 127 16.22 -3.37 -2.38
CA ASP A 127 17.10 -4.50 -2.68
C ASP A 127 16.43 -5.81 -2.26
N THR A 128 16.12 -6.68 -3.21
CA THR A 128 15.43 -7.94 -2.92
C THR A 128 16.38 -9.12 -2.67
N ASN A 129 17.70 -8.90 -2.72
CA ASN A 129 18.72 -9.94 -2.54
C ASN A 129 19.24 -10.06 -1.09
N ILE A 130 18.60 -9.39 -0.13
CA ILE A 130 19.01 -9.32 1.29
C ILE A 130 18.27 -10.28 2.25
#